data_AF-A0A8D2KJZ4-F1
#
_entry.id   AF-A0A8D2KJZ4-F1
#
_cell.length_a   1.000
_cell.length_b   1.000
_cell.length_c   1.000
_cell.angle_alpha   90.00
_cell.angle_beta   90.00
_cell.angle_gamma   90.00
#
_symmetry.space_group_name_H-M   'P 1'
#
loop_
_entity.id
_entity.type
_entity.pdbx_description
1 polymer ?
#
loop_
_entity_poly.entity_id
_entity_poly.type
_entity_poly.pdbx_seq_one_letter_code
_entity_poly.pdbx_strand_id
1 'polypeptide(L)'
;MKRSTQDEAVGRRFKITIPYGMKYNKTWLMNSILSHCCVPFTPIDFHYIKNRAQFFVQDASTASALKDVNCKICDEENQKISIFVNPCTEPNTLQNKFTPEKMEKLMLTMNKRYDVSQQALDLQKLRFDPDLMEHDIDMILNRRQCMFATLQIIERNFPELLSLNLCNNKLYWLDGLSDIVEKAPQVKILNLSKNELRTSKELEKLKGMELEELWLEGNPLCSDFPEQSAYDGQELPESIGIDNETPEIIKPCKVRRDHQYLRNSLEEYFKDNRNIKKHKDPFLRMQLLKHTKCDIVNCLSVLPKTQHDFNSYVIDLCVQTVSTHFFPQAGLRGHHCLLSLKWKESLRVLFVPSPGPSS
;
A
#
# COMPACT_ATOMS: atom_id res chain seq x y z
N MET A 1 21.54 -51.01 -4.91
CA MET A 1 20.59 -50.04 -4.31
C MET A 1 21.21 -48.65 -4.49
N LYS A 2 20.76 -47.92 -5.52
CA LYS A 2 21.36 -46.66 -5.97
C LYS A 2 21.05 -45.56 -4.95
N ARG A 3 22.09 -44.97 -4.34
CA ARG A 3 22.00 -43.66 -3.68
C ARG A 3 21.84 -42.62 -4.80
N SER A 4 20.68 -41.99 -4.89
CA SER A 4 20.48 -40.85 -5.78
C SER A 4 21.20 -39.64 -5.20
N THR A 5 22.30 -39.29 -5.86
CA THR A 5 22.96 -37.99 -5.85
C THR A 5 21.93 -36.87 -6.06
N GLN A 6 21.52 -36.22 -4.97
CA GLN A 6 20.78 -34.96 -5.02
C GLN A 6 21.23 -34.04 -3.88
N ASP A 7 22.54 -34.05 -3.66
CA ASP A 7 23.30 -33.03 -2.94
C ASP A 7 24.39 -32.56 -3.92
N GLU A 8 24.66 -31.26 -3.97
CA GLU A 8 25.62 -30.56 -4.85
C GLU A 8 25.17 -30.16 -6.27
N ALA A 9 24.33 -29.12 -6.36
CA ALA A 9 24.47 -28.06 -7.38
C ALA A 9 23.63 -26.82 -6.98
N VAL A 10 24.14 -25.99 -6.07
CA VAL A 10 23.56 -24.66 -5.82
C VAL A 10 23.87 -23.78 -7.02
N GLY A 11 22.99 -23.81 -8.02
CA GLY A 11 23.17 -23.10 -9.30
C GLY A 11 23.23 -21.59 -9.13
N ARG A 12 24.24 -20.95 -9.74
CA ARG A 12 24.38 -19.49 -9.83
C ARG A 12 23.12 -18.88 -10.45
N ARG A 13 22.37 -18.09 -9.70
CA ARG A 13 21.21 -17.36 -10.22
C ARG A 13 21.62 -16.04 -10.85
N PHE A 14 20.84 -15.59 -11.83
CA PHE A 14 21.03 -14.31 -12.49
C PHE A 14 19.79 -13.44 -12.26
N LYS A 15 20.03 -12.19 -11.83
CA LYS A 15 18.99 -11.19 -11.64
C LYS A 15 18.81 -10.43 -12.94
N ILE A 16 17.58 -10.45 -13.45
CA ILE A 16 17.18 -9.70 -14.63
C ILE A 16 16.47 -8.43 -14.16
N THR A 17 16.84 -7.29 -14.74
CA THR A 17 16.26 -5.99 -14.40
C THR A 17 15.95 -5.22 -15.66
N ILE A 18 14.70 -4.78 -15.78
CA ILE A 18 14.19 -3.99 -16.90
C ILE A 18 13.80 -2.62 -16.35
N PRO A 19 14.60 -1.57 -16.61
CA PRO A 19 14.25 -0.20 -16.21
C PRO A 19 12.96 0.22 -16.90
N TYR A 20 12.17 1.03 -16.22
CA TYR A 20 10.86 1.49 -16.69
C TYR A 20 9.87 0.35 -16.96
N GLY A 21 10.16 -0.87 -16.49
CA GLY A 21 9.34 -2.05 -16.71
C GLY A 21 7.89 -1.90 -16.21
N MET A 22 7.65 -1.05 -15.21
CA MET A 22 6.30 -0.76 -14.69
C MET A 22 5.40 -0.04 -15.71
N LYS A 23 5.97 0.56 -16.76
CA LYS A 23 5.22 1.14 -17.90
C LYS A 23 4.46 0.05 -18.66
N TYR A 24 4.95 -1.19 -18.63
CA TYR A 24 4.48 -2.27 -19.50
C TYR A 24 3.64 -3.28 -18.72
N ASN A 25 2.62 -3.83 -19.38
CA ASN A 25 1.84 -4.94 -18.84
C ASN A 25 2.73 -6.19 -18.69
N LYS A 26 2.59 -6.94 -17.58
CA LYS A 26 3.40 -8.13 -17.24
C LYS A 26 3.37 -9.18 -18.36
N THR A 27 2.18 -9.56 -18.84
CA THR A 27 1.99 -10.58 -19.87
C THR A 27 2.59 -10.14 -21.20
N TRP A 28 2.36 -8.89 -21.60
CA TRP A 28 2.96 -8.33 -22.80
C TRP A 28 4.50 -8.31 -22.72
N LEU A 29 5.06 -7.86 -21.60
CA LEU A 29 6.50 -7.75 -21.41
C LEU A 29 7.15 -9.14 -21.44
N MET A 30 6.55 -10.12 -20.77
CA MET A 30 7.06 -11.49 -20.76
C MET A 30 6.96 -12.15 -22.13
N ASN A 31 5.84 -12.01 -22.84
CA ASN A 31 5.68 -12.58 -24.18
C ASN A 31 6.64 -11.96 -25.19
N SER A 32 6.87 -10.63 -25.10
CA SER A 32 7.84 -9.92 -25.94
C SER A 32 9.28 -10.38 -25.70
N ILE A 33 9.63 -10.67 -24.46
CA ILE A 33 10.96 -11.22 -24.13
C ILE A 33 11.10 -12.66 -24.61
N LEU A 34 10.08 -13.48 -24.40
CA LEU A 34 10.08 -14.88 -24.81
C LEU A 34 10.15 -15.04 -26.32
N SER A 35 9.49 -14.18 -27.11
CA SER A 35 9.53 -14.25 -28.57
C SER A 35 10.89 -13.91 -29.18
N HIS A 36 11.72 -13.13 -28.48
CA HIS A 36 13.06 -12.73 -28.92
C HIS A 36 14.19 -13.54 -28.26
N CYS A 37 13.87 -14.31 -27.22
CA CYS A 37 14.83 -15.15 -26.53
C CYS A 37 14.92 -16.50 -27.22
N CYS A 38 16.12 -16.90 -27.65
CA CYS A 38 16.34 -18.19 -28.31
C CYS A 38 16.25 -19.41 -27.35
N VAL A 39 16.16 -19.15 -26.04
CA VAL A 39 16.08 -20.17 -25.00
C VAL A 39 14.76 -20.00 -24.24
N PRO A 40 13.91 -21.03 -24.15
CA PRO A 40 12.71 -20.96 -23.34
C PRO A 40 13.09 -20.87 -21.86
N PHE A 41 12.40 -20.02 -21.10
CA PHE A 41 12.63 -19.89 -19.67
C PHE A 41 11.34 -19.56 -18.93
N THR A 42 11.32 -19.89 -17.65
CA THR A 42 10.25 -19.46 -16.73
C THR A 42 10.83 -18.38 -15.81
N PRO A 43 10.28 -17.16 -15.80
CA PRO A 43 10.73 -16.14 -14.86
C PRO A 43 10.43 -16.58 -13.42
N ILE A 44 11.42 -16.49 -12.55
CA ILE A 44 11.25 -16.79 -11.13
C ILE A 44 11.08 -15.46 -10.39
N ASP A 45 10.05 -15.37 -9.53
CA ASP A 45 9.77 -14.18 -8.72
C ASP A 45 9.73 -12.91 -9.58
N PHE A 46 8.86 -12.89 -10.60
CA PHE A 46 8.65 -11.67 -11.38
C PHE A 46 7.89 -10.64 -10.56
N HIS A 47 8.38 -9.41 -10.55
CA HIS A 47 7.74 -8.35 -9.79
C HIS A 47 8.22 -6.95 -10.20
N TYR A 48 7.51 -5.94 -9.72
CA TYR A 48 7.91 -4.54 -9.87
C TYR A 48 8.58 -4.02 -8.58
N ILE A 49 9.70 -3.29 -8.72
CA ILE A 49 10.31 -2.50 -7.64
C ILE A 49 10.54 -1.09 -8.16
N LYS A 50 9.86 -0.12 -7.54
CA LYS A 50 9.81 1.27 -8.04
C LYS A 50 9.37 1.23 -9.51
N ASN A 51 10.10 1.89 -10.40
CA ASN A 51 9.81 1.91 -11.83
C ASN A 51 10.62 0.85 -12.61
N ARG A 52 10.75 -0.39 -12.10
CA ARG A 52 11.55 -1.45 -12.74
C ARG A 52 10.82 -2.79 -12.63
N ALA A 53 10.86 -3.60 -13.69
CA ALA A 53 10.51 -5.01 -13.59
C ALA A 53 11.76 -5.83 -13.26
N GLN A 54 11.61 -6.82 -12.37
CA GLN A 54 12.69 -7.70 -11.95
C GLN A 54 12.20 -9.14 -11.88
N PHE A 55 13.07 -10.07 -12.26
CA PHE A 55 12.86 -11.51 -12.09
C PHE A 55 14.21 -12.23 -12.10
N PHE A 56 14.20 -13.53 -11.83
CA PHE A 56 15.41 -14.35 -11.76
C PHE A 56 15.35 -15.53 -12.71
N VAL A 57 16.53 -15.98 -13.13
CA VAL A 57 16.73 -17.22 -13.90
C VAL A 57 17.89 -18.02 -13.28
N GLN A 58 17.85 -19.35 -13.40
CA GLN A 58 18.83 -20.24 -12.78
C GLN A 58 20.00 -20.60 -13.71
N ASP A 59 19.83 -20.50 -15.02
CA ASP A 59 20.81 -20.99 -15.98
C ASP A 59 21.63 -19.87 -16.61
N ALA A 60 22.94 -20.08 -16.70
CA ALA A 60 23.85 -19.15 -17.35
C ALA A 60 23.59 -19.02 -18.86
N SER A 61 23.15 -20.11 -19.51
CA SER A 61 22.73 -20.11 -20.91
C SER A 61 21.53 -19.20 -21.13
N THR A 62 20.50 -19.32 -20.29
CA THR A 62 19.31 -18.45 -20.28
C THR A 62 19.69 -17.00 -19.99
N ALA A 63 20.55 -16.76 -19.01
CA ALA A 63 21.02 -15.41 -18.69
C ALA A 63 21.79 -14.77 -19.85
N SER A 64 22.62 -15.54 -20.57
CA SER A 64 23.32 -15.07 -21.77
C SER A 64 22.34 -14.77 -22.89
N ALA A 65 21.38 -15.65 -23.15
CA ALA A 65 20.35 -15.43 -24.17
C ALA A 65 19.53 -14.17 -23.87
N LEU A 66 19.15 -13.93 -22.61
CA LEU A 66 18.46 -12.72 -22.17
C LEU A 66 19.31 -11.46 -22.31
N LYS A 67 20.62 -11.56 -22.12
CA LYS A 67 21.54 -10.45 -22.37
C LYS A 67 21.56 -10.08 -23.85
N ASP A 68 21.45 -11.07 -24.73
CA ASP A 68 21.39 -10.85 -26.18
C ASP A 68 20.03 -10.28 -26.64
N VAL A 69 18.98 -10.37 -25.84
CA VAL A 69 17.67 -9.71 -26.10
C VAL A 69 17.72 -8.20 -25.82
N ASN A 70 18.73 -7.72 -25.09
CA ASN A 70 18.86 -6.31 -24.72
C ASN A 70 18.75 -5.37 -25.94
N CYS A 71 17.84 -4.40 -25.85
CA CYS A 71 17.56 -3.41 -26.91
C CYS A 71 17.04 -3.98 -28.24
N LYS A 72 16.57 -5.25 -28.29
CA LYS A 72 15.92 -5.83 -29.47
C LYS A 72 14.41 -5.65 -29.51
N ILE A 73 13.78 -5.44 -28.36
CA ILE A 73 12.32 -5.22 -28.24
C ILE A 73 12.05 -3.72 -28.30
N CYS A 74 11.08 -3.31 -29.10
CA CYS A 74 10.56 -1.94 -29.14
C CYS A 74 9.14 -1.90 -28.58
N ASP A 75 8.81 -0.82 -27.86
CA ASP A 75 7.44 -0.52 -27.48
C ASP A 75 6.67 0.20 -28.60
N GLU A 76 5.40 0.53 -28.35
CA GLU A 76 4.50 1.21 -29.31
C GLU A 76 5.03 2.59 -29.74
N GLU A 77 5.90 3.21 -28.95
CA GLU A 77 6.55 4.50 -29.23
C GLU A 77 7.91 4.31 -29.92
N ASN A 78 8.24 3.10 -30.38
CA ASN A 78 9.54 2.69 -30.92
C ASN A 78 10.71 2.87 -29.93
N GLN A 79 10.45 2.92 -28.61
CA GLN A 79 11.50 2.94 -27.60
C GLN A 79 12.05 1.55 -27.34
N LYS A 80 13.37 1.40 -27.39
CA LYS A 80 14.06 0.13 -27.16
C LYS A 80 14.07 -0.22 -25.67
N ILE A 81 13.61 -1.42 -25.34
CA ILE A 81 13.62 -1.94 -23.97
C ILE A 81 15.03 -2.43 -23.61
N SER A 82 15.58 -1.87 -22.54
CA SER A 82 16.87 -2.31 -21.99
C SER A 82 16.68 -3.44 -20.98
N ILE A 83 17.45 -4.51 -21.11
CA ILE A 83 17.45 -5.67 -20.22
C ILE A 83 18.84 -5.80 -19.60
N PHE A 84 18.93 -5.69 -18.28
CA PHE A 84 20.18 -5.84 -17.53
C PHE A 84 20.20 -7.20 -16.85
N VAL A 85 21.26 -7.96 -17.13
CA VAL A 85 21.52 -9.27 -16.54
C VAL A 85 22.70 -9.14 -15.59
N ASN A 86 22.47 -9.34 -14.30
CA ASN A 86 23.51 -9.27 -13.28
C ASN A 86 23.69 -10.65 -12.63
N PRO A 87 24.93 -11.17 -12.54
CA PRO A 87 25.19 -12.36 -11.74
C PRO A 87 24.83 -12.05 -10.28
N CYS A 88 24.03 -12.93 -9.67
CA CYS A 88 23.71 -12.80 -8.25
C CYS A 88 24.83 -13.47 -7.46
N THR A 89 25.69 -12.67 -6.81
CA THR A 89 26.73 -13.15 -5.89
C THR A 89 26.26 -13.21 -4.44
N GLU A 90 24.98 -12.94 -4.17
CA GLU A 90 24.47 -12.99 -2.80
C GLU A 90 24.41 -14.43 -2.29
N PRO A 91 25.00 -14.71 -1.10
CA PRO A 91 24.67 -15.93 -0.37
C PRO A 91 23.20 -15.82 0.07
N ASN A 92 22.34 -16.62 -0.55
CA ASN A 92 21.00 -16.97 -0.04
C ASN A 92 20.10 -15.83 0.48
N THR A 93 19.65 -14.92 -0.39
CA THR A 93 18.43 -14.12 -0.09
C THR A 93 17.14 -14.72 -0.67
N LEU A 94 17.22 -15.78 -1.47
CA LEU A 94 16.07 -16.36 -2.18
C LEU A 94 16.04 -17.90 -2.22
N GLN A 95 16.66 -18.59 -1.27
CA GLN A 95 16.21 -19.94 -0.93
C GLN A 95 15.08 -19.77 0.07
N ASN A 96 13.90 -20.33 -0.22
CA ASN A 96 12.71 -20.25 0.61
C ASN A 96 13.08 -20.31 2.10
N LYS A 97 12.89 -19.19 2.80
CA LYS A 97 13.03 -19.13 4.28
C LYS A 97 12.11 -20.15 4.96
N PHE A 98 11.13 -20.64 4.22
CA PHE A 98 10.28 -21.76 4.56
C PHE A 98 10.89 -23.06 4.03
N THR A 99 11.46 -23.85 4.93
CA THR A 99 11.70 -25.28 4.68
C THR A 99 10.36 -25.98 4.40
N PRO A 100 10.34 -27.16 3.76
CA PRO A 100 9.11 -27.92 3.56
C PRO A 100 8.32 -28.13 4.86
N GLU A 101 9.02 -28.36 5.97
CA GLU A 101 8.45 -28.50 7.32
C GLU A 101 7.75 -27.20 7.78
N LYS A 102 8.38 -26.03 7.57
CA LYS A 102 7.76 -24.74 7.90
C LYS A 102 6.57 -24.44 6.99
N MET A 103 6.62 -24.84 5.71
CA MET A 103 5.48 -24.72 4.80
C MET A 103 4.30 -25.58 5.26
N GLU A 104 4.56 -26.80 5.69
CA GLU A 104 3.53 -27.70 6.20
C GLU A 104 2.86 -27.14 7.46
N LYS A 105 3.65 -26.61 8.40
CA LYS A 105 3.12 -25.98 9.62
C LYS A 105 2.31 -24.73 9.32
N LEU A 106 2.75 -23.91 8.37
CA LEU A 106 1.97 -22.76 7.90
C LEU A 106 0.64 -23.22 7.29
N MET A 107 0.65 -24.24 6.43
CA MET A 107 -0.55 -24.81 5.83
C MET A 107 -1.53 -25.34 6.89
N LEU A 108 -1.05 -26.10 7.87
CA LEU A 108 -1.88 -26.59 8.97
C LEU A 108 -2.53 -25.45 9.77
N THR A 109 -1.77 -24.38 10.03
CA THR A 109 -2.29 -23.18 10.71
C THR A 109 -3.39 -22.52 9.88
N MET A 110 -3.18 -22.37 8.57
CA MET A 110 -4.16 -21.79 7.67
C MET A 110 -5.43 -22.65 7.57
N ASN A 111 -5.31 -23.98 7.56
CA ASN A 111 -6.45 -24.89 7.61
C ASN A 111 -7.27 -24.73 8.89
N LYS A 112 -6.63 -24.56 10.05
CA LYS A 112 -7.34 -24.30 11.32
C LYS A 112 -8.10 -22.97 11.31
N ARG A 113 -7.62 -22.00 10.53
CA ARG A 113 -8.20 -20.65 10.38
C ARG A 113 -9.19 -20.54 9.23
N TYR A 114 -9.46 -21.66 8.53
CA TYR A 114 -10.41 -21.71 7.43
C TYR A 114 -11.78 -22.16 7.93
N ASP A 115 -12.80 -21.35 7.66
CA ASP A 115 -14.20 -21.70 7.86
C ASP A 115 -14.77 -22.26 6.56
N VAL A 116 -15.05 -23.57 6.57
CA VAL A 116 -15.63 -24.31 5.44
C VAL A 116 -17.04 -23.81 5.10
N SER A 117 -17.82 -23.39 6.10
CA SER A 117 -19.23 -23.00 5.89
C SER A 117 -19.36 -21.68 5.15
N GLN A 118 -18.45 -20.74 5.41
CA GLN A 118 -18.39 -19.43 4.77
C GLN A 118 -17.37 -19.36 3.64
N GLN A 119 -16.65 -20.46 3.39
CA GLN A 119 -15.48 -20.51 2.51
C GLN A 119 -14.54 -19.32 2.78
N ALA A 120 -14.26 -19.07 4.06
CA ALA A 120 -13.58 -17.86 4.54
C ALA A 120 -12.28 -18.20 5.27
N LEU A 121 -11.19 -17.54 4.90
CA LEU A 121 -9.87 -17.74 5.51
C LEU A 121 -9.48 -16.53 6.37
N ASP A 122 -9.28 -16.76 7.67
CA ASP A 122 -8.92 -15.70 8.62
C ASP A 122 -7.42 -15.62 8.91
N LEU A 123 -6.71 -14.74 8.20
CA LEU A 123 -5.29 -14.46 8.41
C LEU A 123 -5.06 -13.17 9.20
N GLN A 124 -6.03 -12.70 10.00
CA GLN A 124 -5.81 -11.54 10.85
C GLN A 124 -4.65 -11.78 11.82
N LYS A 125 -3.78 -10.77 11.98
CA LYS A 125 -2.64 -10.81 12.90
C LYS A 125 -1.80 -12.09 12.80
N LEU A 126 -1.63 -12.66 11.60
CA LEU A 126 -1.05 -14.00 11.40
C LEU A 126 0.31 -14.18 12.08
N ARG A 127 1.13 -13.12 12.13
CA ARG A 127 2.42 -13.11 12.82
C ARG A 127 2.34 -13.60 14.28
N PHE A 128 1.24 -13.31 14.95
CA PHE A 128 1.03 -13.58 16.38
C PHE A 128 0.19 -14.85 16.61
N ASP A 129 0.02 -15.68 15.59
CA ASP A 129 -0.62 -16.97 15.76
C ASP A 129 0.20 -17.88 16.70
N PRO A 130 -0.42 -18.50 17.72
CA PRO A 130 0.30 -19.35 18.67
C PRO A 130 1.04 -20.53 18.03
N ASP A 131 0.42 -21.21 17.05
CA ASP A 131 1.01 -22.38 16.40
C ASP A 131 2.27 -21.96 15.61
N LEU A 132 2.22 -20.80 14.95
CA LEU A 132 3.38 -20.28 14.20
C LEU A 132 4.50 -19.80 15.12
N MET A 133 4.16 -19.14 16.23
CA MET A 133 5.14 -18.67 17.21
C MET A 133 5.84 -19.83 17.90
N GLU A 134 5.13 -20.91 18.24
CA GLU A 134 5.70 -22.12 18.86
C GLU A 134 6.77 -22.77 17.96
N HIS A 135 6.59 -22.71 16.65
CA HIS A 135 7.48 -23.34 15.66
C HIS A 135 8.53 -22.36 15.08
N ASP A 136 8.70 -21.18 15.67
CA ASP A 136 9.60 -20.11 15.21
C ASP A 136 9.40 -19.77 13.71
N ILE A 137 8.13 -19.57 13.34
CA ILE A 137 7.69 -19.19 11.99
C ILE A 137 7.20 -17.74 12.01
N ASP A 138 8.11 -16.82 11.70
CA ASP A 138 7.82 -15.37 11.68
C ASP A 138 7.07 -14.92 10.40
N MET A 139 5.75 -15.04 10.40
CA MET A 139 4.86 -14.65 9.29
C MET A 139 4.57 -13.15 9.22
N ILE A 140 5.54 -12.36 8.79
CA ILE A 140 5.32 -10.93 8.48
C ILE A 140 4.79 -10.81 7.05
N LEU A 141 3.47 -10.79 6.87
CA LEU A 141 2.81 -10.78 5.56
C LEU A 141 3.21 -9.60 4.67
N ASN A 142 3.63 -8.49 5.25
CA ASN A 142 4.14 -7.36 4.50
C ASN A 142 5.53 -7.63 3.84
N ARG A 143 6.23 -8.73 4.19
CA ARG A 143 7.40 -9.21 3.46
C ARG A 143 6.95 -10.09 2.29
N ARG A 144 7.48 -9.83 1.09
CA ARG A 144 7.10 -10.58 -0.13
C ARG A 144 7.17 -12.10 0.03
N GLN A 145 8.24 -12.62 0.64
CA GLN A 145 8.41 -14.07 0.79
C GLN A 145 7.30 -14.71 1.64
N CYS A 146 6.87 -14.02 2.70
CA CYS A 146 5.77 -14.49 3.54
C CYS A 146 4.45 -14.44 2.77
N MET A 147 4.17 -13.33 2.07
CA MET A 147 2.95 -13.23 1.26
C MET A 147 2.93 -14.26 0.13
N PHE A 148 4.06 -14.48 -0.54
CA PHE A 148 4.18 -15.47 -1.60
C PHE A 148 3.90 -16.89 -1.08
N ALA A 149 4.48 -17.27 0.06
CA ALA A 149 4.21 -18.56 0.69
C ALA A 149 2.72 -18.72 1.05
N THR A 150 2.12 -17.67 1.62
CA THR A 150 0.68 -17.63 1.93
C THR A 150 -0.18 -17.80 0.67
N LEU A 151 0.07 -17.03 -0.38
CA LEU A 151 -0.69 -17.11 -1.63
C LEU A 151 -0.48 -18.46 -2.35
N GLN A 152 0.71 -19.05 -2.25
CA GLN A 152 0.99 -20.39 -2.79
C GLN A 152 0.17 -21.48 -2.08
N ILE A 153 -0.01 -21.37 -0.76
CA ILE A 153 -0.90 -22.28 -0.02
C ILE A 153 -2.35 -22.03 -0.42
N ILE A 154 -2.78 -20.76 -0.57
CA ILE A 154 -4.14 -20.43 -0.99
C ILE A 154 -4.49 -21.07 -2.33
N GLU A 155 -3.64 -20.86 -3.34
CA GLU A 155 -3.81 -21.41 -4.69
C GLU A 155 -3.99 -22.95 -4.69
N ARG A 156 -3.25 -23.65 -3.82
CA ARG A 156 -3.20 -25.12 -3.81
C ARG A 156 -4.27 -25.77 -2.92
N ASN A 157 -4.61 -25.13 -1.81
CA ASN A 157 -5.39 -25.74 -0.73
C ASN A 157 -6.80 -25.15 -0.59
N PHE A 158 -7.04 -23.93 -1.08
CA PHE A 158 -8.32 -23.24 -0.94
C PHE A 158 -8.88 -22.76 -2.30
N PRO A 159 -9.10 -23.66 -3.29
CA PRO A 159 -9.54 -23.28 -4.64
C PRO A 159 -10.95 -22.67 -4.67
N GLU A 160 -11.76 -22.88 -3.65
CA GLU A 160 -13.12 -22.34 -3.53
C GLU A 160 -13.21 -21.14 -2.57
N LEU A 161 -12.07 -20.55 -2.18
CA LEU A 161 -12.02 -19.45 -1.21
C LEU A 161 -12.81 -18.21 -1.66
N LEU A 162 -13.90 -17.86 -0.99
CA LEU A 162 -14.71 -16.68 -1.31
C LEU A 162 -14.34 -15.45 -0.49
N SER A 163 -13.87 -15.64 0.74
CA SER A 163 -13.57 -14.54 1.67
C SER A 163 -12.17 -14.64 2.26
N LEU A 164 -11.38 -13.59 2.14
CA LEU A 164 -10.01 -13.51 2.67
C LEU A 164 -9.87 -12.35 3.65
N ASN A 165 -9.50 -12.65 4.89
CA ASN A 165 -9.24 -11.64 5.91
C ASN A 165 -7.74 -11.43 6.15
N LEU A 166 -7.24 -10.24 5.82
CA LEU A 166 -5.87 -9.78 6.03
C LEU A 166 -5.80 -8.61 7.03
N CYS A 167 -6.84 -8.45 7.85
CA CYS A 167 -6.94 -7.39 8.85
C CYS A 167 -5.73 -7.35 9.80
N ASN A 168 -5.23 -6.15 10.09
CA ASN A 168 -4.20 -5.92 11.11
C ASN A 168 -2.91 -6.73 10.92
N ASN A 169 -2.37 -6.69 9.70
CA ASN A 169 -1.09 -7.31 9.33
C ASN A 169 0.00 -6.28 8.98
N LYS A 170 -0.26 -4.98 9.23
CA LYS A 170 0.64 -3.85 8.95
C LYS A 170 1.09 -3.80 7.48
N LEU A 171 0.18 -4.12 6.56
CA LEU A 171 0.43 -4.02 5.12
C LEU A 171 0.50 -2.54 4.73
N TYR A 172 1.64 -2.09 4.19
CA TYR A 172 1.78 -0.73 3.65
C TYR A 172 1.83 -0.71 2.11
N TRP A 173 2.22 -1.83 1.49
CA TRP A 173 2.33 -2.00 0.04
C TRP A 173 1.63 -3.30 -0.36
N LEU A 174 0.87 -3.25 -1.46
CA LEU A 174 0.16 -4.41 -2.00
C LEU A 174 0.94 -5.13 -3.12
N ASP A 175 2.21 -4.78 -3.40
CA ASP A 175 3.03 -5.45 -4.43
C ASP A 175 3.25 -6.94 -4.17
N GLY A 176 3.20 -7.37 -2.90
CA GLY A 176 3.27 -8.80 -2.57
C GLY A 176 1.93 -9.52 -2.74
N LEU A 177 0.81 -8.78 -2.69
CA LEU A 177 -0.54 -9.30 -2.79
C LEU A 177 -1.06 -9.31 -4.22
N SER A 178 -0.41 -8.60 -5.16
CA SER A 178 -0.90 -8.44 -6.54
C SER A 178 -1.15 -9.76 -7.28
N ASP A 179 -0.41 -10.81 -6.94
CA ASP A 179 -0.58 -12.14 -7.55
C ASP A 179 -1.89 -12.84 -7.12
N ILE A 180 -2.64 -12.27 -6.17
CA ILE A 180 -3.94 -12.81 -5.75
C ILE A 180 -4.95 -12.87 -6.90
N VAL A 181 -4.86 -11.95 -7.87
CA VAL A 181 -5.74 -11.94 -9.05
C VAL A 181 -5.59 -13.23 -9.86
N GLU A 182 -4.36 -13.76 -9.97
CA GLU A 182 -4.08 -15.01 -10.68
C GLU A 182 -4.28 -16.23 -9.77
N LYS A 183 -3.93 -16.12 -8.48
CA LYS A 183 -3.87 -17.25 -7.54
C LYS A 183 -5.18 -17.57 -6.82
N ALA A 184 -6.06 -16.60 -6.68
CA ALA A 184 -7.36 -16.75 -6.03
C ALA A 184 -8.41 -15.81 -6.67
N PRO A 185 -8.65 -15.95 -8.00
CA PRO A 185 -9.59 -15.09 -8.74
C PRO A 185 -11.03 -15.14 -8.21
N GLN A 186 -11.40 -16.22 -7.52
CA GLN A 186 -12.73 -16.46 -6.98
C GLN A 186 -13.05 -15.69 -5.68
N VAL A 187 -12.06 -15.02 -5.08
CA VAL A 187 -12.27 -14.24 -3.85
C VAL A 187 -13.15 -13.04 -4.16
N LYS A 188 -14.26 -12.93 -3.43
CA LYS A 188 -15.28 -11.86 -3.54
C LYS A 188 -15.27 -10.90 -2.36
N ILE A 189 -14.84 -11.36 -1.19
CA ILE A 189 -14.77 -10.57 0.03
C ILE A 189 -13.32 -10.45 0.46
N LEU A 190 -12.80 -9.22 0.51
CA LEU A 190 -11.42 -8.96 0.93
C LEU A 190 -11.38 -7.95 2.07
N ASN A 191 -10.82 -8.36 3.22
CA ASN A 191 -10.66 -7.47 4.36
C ASN A 191 -9.20 -7.02 4.52
N LEU A 192 -8.94 -5.74 4.23
CA LEU A 192 -7.65 -5.06 4.39
C LEU A 192 -7.68 -4.03 5.53
N SER A 193 -8.68 -4.05 6.40
CA SER A 193 -8.83 -3.09 7.49
C SER A 193 -7.66 -3.11 8.49
N LYS A 194 -7.45 -1.99 9.18
CA LYS A 194 -6.43 -1.81 10.23
C LYS A 194 -5.00 -2.14 9.74
N ASN A 195 -4.72 -1.85 8.48
CA ASN A 195 -3.38 -1.92 7.90
C ASN A 195 -2.80 -0.50 7.74
N GLU A 196 -1.67 -0.37 7.06
CA GLU A 196 -0.90 0.87 6.93
C GLU A 196 -0.94 1.44 5.50
N LEU A 197 -2.01 1.15 4.74
CA LEU A 197 -2.14 1.59 3.36
C LEU A 197 -2.37 3.11 3.34
N ARG A 198 -1.45 3.86 2.73
CA ARG A 198 -1.45 5.34 2.76
C ARG A 198 -2.14 6.00 1.58
N THR A 199 -2.27 5.29 0.46
CA THR A 199 -2.80 5.88 -0.78
C THR A 199 -3.70 4.88 -1.49
N SER A 200 -4.77 5.37 -2.11
CA SER A 200 -5.66 4.56 -2.96
C SER A 200 -4.96 3.91 -4.15
N LYS A 201 -3.81 4.45 -4.59
CA LYS A 201 -2.96 3.87 -5.66
C LYS A 201 -2.53 2.42 -5.38
N GLU A 202 -2.47 2.01 -4.12
CA GLU A 202 -2.16 0.62 -3.77
C GLU A 202 -3.24 -0.35 -4.26
N LEU A 203 -4.50 0.10 -4.31
CA LEU A 203 -5.65 -0.71 -4.74
C LEU A 203 -5.62 -1.01 -6.25
N GLU A 204 -4.92 -0.18 -7.06
CA GLU A 204 -4.71 -0.46 -8.48
C GLU A 204 -3.98 -1.80 -8.71
N LYS A 205 -3.22 -2.27 -7.73
CA LYS A 205 -2.51 -3.58 -7.79
C LYS A 205 -3.46 -4.77 -7.67
N LEU A 206 -4.71 -4.53 -7.23
CA LEU A 206 -5.78 -5.51 -7.14
C LEU A 206 -6.79 -5.38 -8.29
N LYS A 207 -6.51 -4.50 -9.26
CA LYS A 207 -7.35 -4.33 -10.44
C LYS A 207 -7.41 -5.66 -11.21
N GLY A 208 -8.63 -6.13 -11.45
CA GLY A 208 -8.89 -7.45 -12.05
C GLY A 208 -9.55 -8.44 -11.09
N MET A 209 -9.66 -8.12 -9.80
CA MET A 209 -10.55 -8.86 -8.89
C MET A 209 -12.00 -8.37 -9.02
N GLU A 210 -12.94 -9.30 -9.03
CA GLU A 210 -14.39 -9.03 -9.02
C GLU A 210 -14.92 -9.01 -7.57
N LEU A 211 -14.41 -8.10 -6.75
CA LEU A 211 -14.79 -7.99 -5.34
C LEU A 211 -16.22 -7.47 -5.16
N GLU A 212 -17.02 -8.19 -4.39
CA GLU A 212 -18.35 -7.76 -3.91
C GLU A 212 -18.23 -6.91 -2.64
N GLU A 213 -17.25 -7.23 -1.76
CA GLU A 213 -16.99 -6.50 -0.53
C GLU A 213 -15.49 -6.24 -0.30
N LEU A 214 -15.13 -5.00 0.03
CA LEU A 214 -13.75 -4.59 0.35
C LEU A 214 -13.74 -3.72 1.61
N TRP A 215 -12.96 -4.15 2.62
CA TRP A 215 -12.88 -3.45 3.90
C TRP A 215 -11.54 -2.73 4.01
N LEU A 216 -11.59 -1.39 4.17
CA LEU A 216 -10.40 -0.53 4.25
C LEU A 216 -10.30 0.27 5.55
N GLU A 217 -11.29 0.17 6.42
CA GLU A 217 -11.37 0.95 7.67
C GLU A 217 -10.08 0.86 8.49
N GLY A 218 -9.65 1.97 9.09
CA GLY A 218 -8.46 2.01 9.93
C GLY A 218 -7.14 2.04 9.16
N ASN A 219 -7.17 2.21 7.84
CA ASN A 219 -5.98 2.54 7.05
C ASN A 219 -5.79 4.05 6.93
N PRO A 220 -4.55 4.57 6.86
CA PRO A 220 -4.31 5.99 6.65
C PRO A 220 -4.96 6.58 5.38
N LEU A 221 -5.10 5.81 4.29
CA LEU A 221 -5.78 6.26 3.06
C LEU A 221 -7.23 6.68 3.28
N CYS A 222 -7.89 6.21 4.35
CA CYS A 222 -9.26 6.59 4.66
C CYS A 222 -9.39 8.06 5.05
N SER A 223 -8.29 8.73 5.44
CA SER A 223 -8.30 10.18 5.69
C SER A 223 -8.51 11.01 4.42
N ASP A 224 -8.28 10.42 3.24
CA ASP A 224 -8.39 11.10 1.96
C ASP A 224 -9.83 11.11 1.40
N PHE A 225 -10.74 10.30 1.97
CA PHE A 225 -12.14 10.21 1.53
C PHE A 225 -13.05 11.10 2.41
N PRO A 226 -13.73 12.12 1.83
CA PRO A 226 -14.73 12.88 2.56
C PRO A 226 -15.95 12.00 2.89
N GLU A 227 -16.46 12.11 4.12
CA GLU A 227 -17.65 11.42 4.61
C GLU A 227 -18.94 11.87 3.88
N GLN A 228 -19.27 11.24 2.75
CA GLN A 228 -20.55 11.32 2.02
C GLN A 228 -20.52 10.18 0.99
N SER A 229 -21.29 9.10 1.11
CA SER A 229 -22.75 9.10 0.96
C SER A 229 -23.41 7.98 1.79
N ALA A 230 -24.45 8.35 2.54
CA ALA A 230 -25.53 7.45 2.90
C ALA A 230 -26.45 7.34 1.68
N TYR A 231 -26.48 6.19 1.03
CA TYR A 231 -27.61 5.79 0.19
C TYR A 231 -28.26 4.59 0.89
N ASP A 232 -29.22 4.90 1.76
CA ASP A 232 -30.19 3.92 2.22
C ASP A 232 -30.99 3.44 1.00
N GLY A 233 -31.26 2.13 0.99
CA GLY A 233 -32.01 1.48 -0.07
C GLY A 233 -33.40 2.07 -0.24
N GLN A 234 -33.65 2.59 -1.44
CA GLN A 234 -34.99 2.65 -2.01
C GLN A 234 -34.96 1.79 -3.28
N GLU A 235 -35.71 0.69 -3.26
CA GLU A 235 -36.26 0.09 -4.46
C GLU A 235 -37.08 1.13 -5.22
N LEU A 236 -37.05 1.10 -6.56
CA LEU A 236 -38.11 1.46 -7.52
C LEU A 236 -37.53 1.51 -8.96
N PRO A 237 -38.36 1.42 -10.00
CA PRO A 237 -39.03 0.24 -10.54
C PRO A 237 -38.44 -0.19 -11.91
N GLU A 238 -38.84 -1.34 -12.42
CA GLU A 238 -38.55 -1.77 -13.80
C GLU A 238 -39.13 -0.76 -14.82
N SER A 239 -38.31 -0.28 -15.77
CA SER A 239 -38.64 -0.32 -17.21
C SER A 239 -37.65 0.42 -18.14
N ILE A 240 -37.34 -0.30 -19.24
CA ILE A 240 -37.10 0.13 -20.63
C ILE A 240 -35.76 0.79 -20.96
N GLY A 241 -34.98 0.06 -21.76
CA GLY A 241 -33.62 0.42 -22.15
C GLY A 241 -33.50 1.39 -23.31
N ILE A 242 -32.31 1.98 -23.38
CA ILE A 242 -31.63 2.38 -24.61
C ILE A 242 -30.15 2.07 -24.41
N ASP A 243 -29.62 1.31 -25.36
CA ASP A 243 -28.24 0.87 -25.50
C ASP A 243 -27.27 2.07 -25.53
N ASN A 244 -26.27 2.06 -24.65
CA ASN A 244 -25.02 2.82 -24.80
C ASN A 244 -24.02 2.33 -23.75
N GLU A 245 -22.91 1.76 -24.23
CA GLU A 245 -21.77 1.26 -23.48
C GLU A 245 -21.36 2.21 -22.34
N THR A 246 -21.55 1.75 -21.10
CA THR A 246 -21.09 2.45 -19.90
C THR A 246 -20.07 1.54 -19.20
N PRO A 247 -18.86 2.01 -18.85
CA PRO A 247 -17.87 1.17 -18.18
C PRO A 247 -18.39 0.75 -16.81
N GLU A 248 -18.28 -0.55 -16.52
CA GLU A 248 -18.81 -1.20 -15.31
C GLU A 248 -18.43 -0.43 -14.04
N ILE A 249 -19.45 0.21 -13.47
CA ILE A 249 -19.40 0.93 -12.21
C ILE A 249 -19.29 -0.10 -11.09
N ILE A 250 -18.13 -0.14 -10.42
CA ILE A 250 -17.99 -0.77 -9.10
C ILE A 250 -19.12 -0.21 -8.22
N LYS A 251 -20.03 -1.08 -7.78
CA LYS A 251 -21.13 -0.70 -6.88
C LYS A 251 -20.55 -0.14 -5.57
N PRO A 252 -21.13 0.93 -4.99
CA PRO A 252 -20.57 1.54 -3.79
C PRO A 252 -20.60 0.56 -2.61
N CYS A 253 -19.43 0.38 -1.99
CA CYS A 253 -19.17 -0.52 -0.88
C CYS A 253 -20.08 -0.22 0.33
N LYS A 254 -20.66 -1.27 0.95
CA LYS A 254 -21.30 -1.16 2.26
C LYS A 254 -20.23 -0.90 3.34
N VAL A 255 -19.98 0.37 3.63
CA VAL A 255 -19.25 0.79 4.82
C VAL A 255 -20.22 0.75 6.01
N ARG A 256 -20.20 -0.32 6.81
CA ARG A 256 -20.90 -0.30 8.11
C ARG A 256 -20.09 0.59 9.06
N ARG A 257 -20.63 1.76 9.39
CA ARG A 257 -20.08 2.70 10.38
C ARG A 257 -21.05 2.85 11.53
N ASP A 258 -20.57 2.64 12.76
CA ASP A 258 -21.26 3.07 13.98
C ASP A 258 -21.18 4.61 14.07
N HIS A 259 -22.07 5.28 13.33
CA HIS A 259 -22.09 6.73 13.12
C HIS A 259 -22.45 7.58 14.35
N GLN A 260 -22.83 6.98 15.48
CA GLN A 260 -23.43 7.74 16.59
C GLN A 260 -22.39 8.40 17.53
N TYR A 261 -21.16 7.88 17.63
CA TYR A 261 -20.21 8.32 18.67
C TYR A 261 -19.28 9.48 18.26
N LEU A 262 -18.86 9.56 16.98
CA LEU A 262 -17.90 10.58 16.53
C LEU A 262 -18.55 11.94 16.23
N ARG A 263 -19.80 11.95 15.77
CA ARG A 263 -20.50 13.18 15.36
C ARG A 263 -20.65 14.15 16.54
N ASN A 264 -20.98 13.63 17.72
CA ASN A 264 -21.21 14.44 18.92
C ASN A 264 -19.93 15.08 19.47
N SER A 265 -18.74 14.55 19.16
CA SER A 265 -17.47 15.02 19.76
C SER A 265 -16.79 16.16 19.01
N LEU A 266 -17.15 16.43 17.75
CA LEU A 266 -16.48 17.43 16.90
C LEU A 266 -17.38 18.62 16.52
N GLU A 267 -18.67 18.59 16.89
CA GLU A 267 -19.65 19.65 16.63
C GLU A 267 -19.18 21.05 17.02
N GLU A 268 -18.47 21.16 18.14
CA GLU A 268 -17.95 22.43 18.66
C GLU A 268 -16.89 23.06 17.74
N TYR A 269 -16.14 22.26 16.98
CA TYR A 269 -15.06 22.72 16.10
C TYR A 269 -15.51 23.00 14.66
N PHE A 270 -16.67 22.46 14.24
CA PHE A 270 -17.14 22.62 12.87
C PHE A 270 -17.48 24.07 12.50
N LYS A 271 -17.91 24.88 13.48
CA LYS A 271 -18.30 26.27 13.26
C LYS A 271 -17.13 27.15 12.79
N ASP A 272 -15.91 26.85 13.25
CA ASP A 272 -14.70 27.59 12.93
C ASP A 272 -13.81 26.87 11.89
N ASN A 273 -14.29 25.78 11.28
CA ASN A 273 -13.52 24.99 10.32
C ASN A 273 -13.33 25.75 8.99
N ARG A 274 -12.07 26.03 8.65
CA ARG A 274 -11.68 26.68 7.39
C ARG A 274 -11.18 25.67 6.36
N ASN A 275 -12.07 25.13 5.55
CA ASN A 275 -11.71 24.29 4.40
C ASN A 275 -11.80 25.04 3.07
N ILE A 276 -10.65 25.45 2.52
CA ILE A 276 -10.55 26.21 1.25
C ILE A 276 -11.06 25.40 0.04
N LYS A 277 -11.03 24.07 0.08
CA LYS A 277 -11.59 23.23 -1.00
C LYS A 277 -13.12 23.27 -0.99
N LYS A 278 -13.75 23.25 0.19
CA LYS A 278 -15.22 23.27 0.36
C LYS A 278 -15.83 24.67 0.22
N HIS A 279 -15.30 25.66 0.94
CA HIS A 279 -15.79 27.04 0.83
C HIS A 279 -15.16 27.71 -0.38
N LYS A 280 -15.97 28.17 -1.33
CA LYS A 280 -15.50 28.90 -2.53
C LYS A 280 -15.59 30.41 -2.40
N ASP A 281 -16.49 30.91 -1.55
CA ASP A 281 -16.69 32.34 -1.32
C ASP A 281 -15.42 33.00 -0.72
N PRO A 282 -14.82 34.00 -1.39
CA PRO A 282 -13.67 34.73 -0.88
C PRO A 282 -13.92 35.46 0.44
N PHE A 283 -15.14 35.98 0.65
CA PHE A 283 -15.46 36.74 1.86
C PHE A 283 -15.50 35.82 3.09
N LEU A 284 -16.22 34.70 3.00
CA LEU A 284 -16.25 33.67 4.05
C LEU A 284 -14.85 33.09 4.35
N ARG A 285 -14.02 32.89 3.32
CA ARG A 285 -12.63 32.43 3.50
C ARG A 285 -11.78 33.44 4.27
N MET A 286 -12.04 34.73 4.11
CA MET A 286 -11.37 35.79 4.86
C MET A 286 -11.89 35.85 6.29
N GLN A 287 -13.21 35.77 6.49
CA GLN A 287 -13.85 35.80 7.82
C GLN A 287 -13.42 34.64 8.73
N LEU A 288 -13.22 33.45 8.16
CA LEU A 288 -12.74 32.28 8.89
C LEU A 288 -11.23 32.32 9.22
N LEU A 289 -10.48 33.28 8.67
CA LEU A 289 -9.05 33.46 8.97
C LEU A 289 -8.88 34.49 10.09
N LYS A 290 -8.18 34.10 11.17
CA LYS A 290 -7.80 35.02 12.25
C LYS A 290 -6.42 35.60 11.95
N HIS A 291 -6.32 36.91 11.77
CA HIS A 291 -5.09 37.57 11.32
C HIS A 291 -4.52 38.59 12.31
N THR A 292 -5.30 39.09 13.26
CA THR A 292 -4.77 39.93 14.35
C THR A 292 -4.45 39.09 15.59
N LYS A 293 -3.49 39.54 16.41
CA LYS A 293 -3.16 38.87 17.68
C LYS A 293 -4.38 38.75 18.59
N CYS A 294 -5.21 39.79 18.65
CA CYS A 294 -6.44 39.78 19.45
C CYS A 294 -7.44 38.74 18.95
N ASP A 295 -7.67 38.66 17.63
CA ASP A 295 -8.59 37.68 17.05
C ASP A 295 -8.13 36.24 17.28
N ILE A 296 -6.82 36.00 17.17
CA ILE A 296 -6.22 34.69 17.42
C ILE A 296 -6.39 34.29 18.89
N VAL A 297 -6.04 35.18 19.84
CA VAL A 297 -6.16 34.88 21.27
C VAL A 297 -7.62 34.69 21.67
N ASN A 298 -8.54 35.54 21.18
CA ASN A 298 -9.96 35.39 21.44
C ASN A 298 -10.50 34.05 20.90
N CYS A 299 -10.11 33.67 19.68
CA CYS A 299 -10.50 32.40 19.08
C CYS A 299 -9.95 31.20 19.87
N LEU A 300 -8.69 31.24 20.32
CA LEU A 300 -8.12 30.17 21.15
C LEU A 300 -8.77 30.09 22.53
N SER A 301 -9.21 31.21 23.10
CA SER A 301 -9.83 31.25 24.43
C SER A 301 -11.22 30.61 24.49
N VAL A 302 -11.93 30.52 23.36
CA VAL A 302 -13.27 29.92 23.27
C VAL A 302 -13.23 28.43 22.90
N LEU A 303 -12.06 27.89 22.57
CA LEU A 303 -11.91 26.46 22.32
C LEU A 303 -12.08 25.64 23.60
N PRO A 304 -12.57 24.39 23.52
CA PRO A 304 -12.66 23.50 24.66
C PRO A 304 -11.31 23.33 25.34
N LYS A 305 -11.30 23.27 26.68
CA LYS A 305 -10.07 23.06 27.45
C LYS A 305 -9.47 21.70 27.10
N THR A 306 -8.18 21.68 26.78
CA THR A 306 -7.45 20.46 26.45
C THR A 306 -6.36 20.17 27.48
N GLN A 307 -6.07 18.89 27.68
CA GLN A 307 -4.90 18.42 28.42
C GLN A 307 -4.02 17.62 27.48
N HIS A 308 -2.75 17.95 27.41
CA HIS A 308 -1.80 17.29 26.53
C HIS A 308 -0.67 16.66 27.33
N ASP A 309 -0.33 15.43 26.96
CA ASP A 309 0.87 14.76 27.46
C ASP A 309 2.07 15.16 26.62
N PHE A 310 2.96 15.97 27.22
CA PHE A 310 4.11 16.53 26.52
C PHE A 310 5.13 15.48 26.07
N ASN A 311 5.19 14.34 26.74
CA ASN A 311 6.14 13.27 26.40
C ASN A 311 5.71 12.49 25.15
N SER A 312 4.47 12.69 24.69
CA SER A 312 3.89 12.00 23.53
C SER A 312 3.97 12.80 22.22
N TYR A 313 4.54 14.01 22.25
CA TYR A 313 4.68 14.83 21.05
C TYR A 313 5.80 14.32 20.16
N VAL A 314 5.51 14.29 18.86
CA VAL A 314 6.54 14.20 17.82
C VAL A 314 6.65 15.57 17.17
N ILE A 315 7.87 16.12 17.18
CA ILE A 315 8.19 17.43 16.59
C ILE A 315 8.96 17.18 15.29
N ASP A 316 8.33 17.50 14.17
CA ASP A 316 9.00 17.48 12.87
C ASP A 316 9.46 18.91 12.51
N LEU A 317 10.76 19.08 12.27
CA LEU A 317 11.32 20.31 11.72
C LEU A 317 11.26 20.21 10.19
N CYS A 318 10.24 20.81 9.59
CA CYS A 318 9.92 20.54 8.19
C CYS A 318 10.73 21.39 7.20
N VAL A 319 11.11 22.61 7.56
CA VAL A 319 11.88 23.52 6.71
C VAL A 319 12.69 24.47 7.59
N GLN A 320 13.98 24.61 7.31
CA GLN A 320 14.82 25.70 7.83
C GLN A 320 15.24 26.57 6.65
N THR A 321 14.69 27.78 6.53
CA THR A 321 15.14 28.76 5.54
C THR A 321 16.02 29.81 6.21
N VAL A 322 17.20 30.04 5.62
CA VAL A 322 18.00 31.24 5.92
C VAL A 322 17.37 32.36 5.11
N SER A 323 16.69 33.28 5.78
CA SER A 323 16.13 34.41 5.07
C SER A 323 17.18 35.51 4.95
N THR A 324 17.68 35.73 3.74
CA THR A 324 18.39 36.98 3.38
C THR A 324 17.33 38.04 3.09
N HIS A 325 16.67 38.56 4.11
CA HIS A 325 16.07 39.88 3.96
C HIS A 325 17.23 40.88 4.01
N PHE A 326 17.57 41.47 2.87
CA PHE A 326 18.34 42.70 2.82
C PHE A 326 17.48 43.82 3.42
N PHE A 327 17.52 43.98 4.74
CA PHE A 327 17.21 45.26 5.36
C PHE A 327 18.51 46.09 5.34
N PRO A 328 18.54 47.30 4.73
CA PRO A 328 19.78 48.05 4.53
C PRO A 328 20.50 48.52 5.81
N GLN A 329 19.97 48.25 7.00
CA GLN A 329 20.63 48.59 8.27
C GLN A 329 20.35 47.47 9.28
N ALA A 330 21.42 46.93 9.86
CA ALA A 330 21.49 45.80 10.80
C ALA A 330 21.32 44.39 10.18
N GLY A 331 22.45 43.80 9.79
CA GLY A 331 22.57 42.45 9.23
C GLY A 331 22.32 41.32 10.23
N LEU A 332 21.09 41.18 10.71
CA LEU A 332 20.66 40.02 11.51
C LEU A 332 20.03 38.97 10.58
N ARG A 333 20.72 37.82 10.45
CA ARG A 333 20.21 36.64 9.75
C ARG A 333 19.15 35.97 10.61
N GLY A 334 17.88 36.06 10.20
CA GLY A 334 16.78 35.34 10.82
C GLY A 334 16.61 33.94 10.23
N HIS A 335 16.57 32.92 11.07
CA HIS A 335 16.13 31.58 10.69
C HIS A 335 14.62 31.48 10.88
N HIS A 336 13.87 31.17 9.82
CA HIS A 336 12.46 30.78 9.93
C HIS A 336 12.38 29.26 9.86
N CYS A 337 11.81 28.66 10.90
CA CYS A 337 11.61 27.22 10.98
C CYS A 337 10.12 26.92 10.91
N LEU A 338 9.71 25.98 10.04
CA LEU A 338 8.37 25.40 10.11
C LEU A 338 8.41 24.21 11.07
N LEU A 339 7.68 24.30 12.17
CA LEU A 339 7.55 23.25 13.18
C LEU A 339 6.18 22.58 13.03
N SER A 340 6.16 21.26 12.86
CA SER A 340 4.95 20.45 12.91
C SER A 340 4.91 19.68 14.22
N LEU A 341 3.94 19.98 15.06
CA LEU A 341 3.66 19.26 16.30
C LEU A 341 2.55 18.24 16.04
N LYS A 342 2.86 16.96 16.20
CA LYS A 342 1.89 15.86 16.09
C LYS A 342 1.60 15.30 17.49
N TRP A 343 0.32 15.24 17.88
CA TRP A 343 -0.14 14.64 19.12
C TRP A 343 -1.01 13.42 18.85
N LYS A 344 -0.61 12.25 19.37
CA LYS A 344 -1.33 10.96 19.31
C LYS A 344 -2.04 10.66 17.98
N GLU A 345 -1.40 10.97 16.86
CA GLU A 345 -1.92 10.74 15.49
C GLU A 345 -3.24 11.42 15.11
N SER A 346 -3.91 12.12 16.04
CA SER A 346 -5.22 12.73 15.84
C SER A 346 -5.19 14.24 15.67
N LEU A 347 -4.18 14.93 16.22
CA LEU A 347 -4.05 16.40 16.08
C LEU A 347 -2.67 16.76 15.52
N ARG A 348 -2.65 17.59 14.48
CA ARG A 348 -1.44 18.19 13.92
C ARG A 348 -1.55 19.70 13.93
N VAL A 349 -0.56 20.37 14.51
CA VAL A 349 -0.48 21.84 14.55
C VAL A 349 0.82 22.28 13.90
N LEU A 350 0.72 23.22 12.96
CA LEU A 350 1.86 23.80 12.25
C LEU A 350 2.16 25.19 12.80
N PHE A 351 3.41 25.42 13.21
CA PHE A 351 3.90 26.69 13.73
C PHE A 351 5.00 27.25 12.83
N VAL A 352 4.97 28.56 12.60
CA VAL A 352 6.05 29.30 11.93
C VAL A 352 6.53 30.40 12.88
N PRO A 353 7.43 30.09 13.82
CA PRO A 353 8.04 31.11 14.69
C PRO A 353 8.84 32.15 13.88
N SER A 354 8.70 33.41 14.28
CA SER A 354 9.63 34.47 13.90
C SER A 354 10.71 34.58 14.99
N PRO A 355 12.00 34.76 14.62
CA PRO A 355 13.04 34.99 15.62
C PRO A 355 12.70 36.28 16.40
N GLY A 356 12.56 36.15 17.72
CA GLY A 356 12.42 37.29 18.63
C GLY A 356 13.78 37.95 18.88
N PRO A 357 13.80 39.18 19.45
CA PRO A 357 15.05 39.81 19.86
C PRO A 357 15.75 38.91 20.88
N SER A 358 17.01 38.57 20.61
CA SER A 358 17.87 37.82 21.53
C SER A 358 17.97 38.62 22.84
N SER A 359 17.55 38.01 23.96
CA SER A 359 17.69 38.59 25.30
C SER A 359 19.11 38.46 25.82
#